data_AF-A0A428B8U0-F1
#
_entry.id   AF-A0A428B8U0-F1
#
_cell.length_a   1.000
_cell.length_b   1.000
_cell.length_c   1.000
_cell.angle_alpha   90.00
_cell.angle_beta   90.00
_cell.angle_gamma   90.00
#
_symmetry.space_group_name_H-M   'P 1'
#
loop_
_entity.id
_entity.type
_entity.pdbx_description
1 polymer ?
#
loop_
_entity_poly.entity_id
_entity_poly.type
_entity_poly.pdbx_seq_one_letter_code
_entity_poly.pdbx_strand_id
1 'polypeptide(L)'
;MLTKEQFIDNLKKARAIQEEISKRYTDKLQESYPEHEVSYDLDNPENLCVAITDYICYGILPKDKTLDDIWVAFQTLAKKENWDIPDMKVSYDSKELIEDCLDDMSLFGEDFMVFAKYQSFYNNSCEFIVDYVAADRPTREEIIGFNAIDDEEGYQAMLKEYNEGIESLKGYRTEKMTLQALLNRLEQQNTIF
;
A
#
# COMPACT_ATOMS: atom_id res chain seq x y z
N MET A 1 -6.93 10.05 21.35
CA MET A 1 -7.26 11.39 20.81
C MET A 1 -5.97 11.93 20.23
N LEU A 2 -5.87 11.96 18.91
CA LEU A 2 -4.69 12.39 18.17
C LEU A 2 -4.24 13.79 18.61
N THR A 3 -2.93 14.01 18.85
CA THR A 3 -2.38 15.34 19.10
C THR A 3 -1.99 16.04 17.79
N LYS A 4 -1.80 17.36 17.85
CA LYS A 4 -1.34 18.15 16.70
C LYS A 4 0.01 17.64 16.20
N GLU A 5 0.93 17.37 17.11
CA GLU A 5 2.27 16.89 16.80
C GLU A 5 2.20 15.53 16.10
N GLN A 6 1.36 14.61 16.59
CA GLN A 6 1.15 13.30 15.97
C GLN A 6 0.56 13.45 14.56
N PHE A 7 -0.48 14.27 14.38
CA PHE A 7 -1.09 14.52 13.08
C PHE A 7 -0.09 15.06 12.05
N ILE A 8 0.66 16.10 12.42
CA ILE A 8 1.65 16.73 11.54
C ILE A 8 2.80 15.77 11.22
N ASP A 9 3.27 14.99 12.20
CA ASP A 9 4.31 13.99 12.00
C ASP A 9 3.86 12.89 11.04
N ASN A 10 2.62 12.41 11.18
CA ASN A 10 2.05 11.39 10.31
C ASN A 10 1.87 11.89 8.87
N LEU A 11 1.46 13.16 8.66
CA LEU A 11 1.44 13.77 7.33
C LEU A 11 2.84 13.83 6.70
N LYS A 12 3.85 14.24 7.48
CA LYS A 12 5.24 14.32 7.00
C LYS A 12 5.80 12.94 6.65
N LYS A 13 5.48 11.93 7.44
CA LYS A 13 5.86 10.53 7.18
C LYS A 13 5.19 10.01 5.90
N ALA A 14 3.87 10.19 5.79
CA ALA A 14 3.11 9.80 4.59
C ALA A 14 3.70 10.44 3.32
N ARG A 15 4.00 11.74 3.37
CA ARG A 15 4.65 12.45 2.26
C ARG A 15 6.00 11.82 1.91
N ALA A 16 6.87 11.62 2.90
CA ALA A 16 8.21 11.07 2.64
C ALA A 16 8.14 9.65 2.04
N ILE A 17 7.19 8.83 2.49
CA ILE A 17 6.91 7.51 1.91
C ILE A 17 6.46 7.65 0.45
N GLN A 18 5.53 8.56 0.16
CA GLN A 18 5.06 8.81 -1.19
C GLN A 18 6.16 9.33 -2.13
N GLU A 19 7.07 10.16 -1.61
CA GLU A 19 8.26 10.60 -2.35
C GLU A 19 9.23 9.44 -2.64
N GLU A 20 9.36 8.46 -1.73
CA GLU A 20 10.18 7.27 -1.97
C GLU A 20 9.53 6.32 -2.98
N ILE A 21 8.22 6.10 -2.89
CA ILE A 21 7.44 5.27 -3.82
C ILE A 21 7.50 5.86 -5.23
N SER A 22 7.18 7.15 -5.37
CA SER A 22 7.12 7.81 -6.68
C SER A 22 8.48 7.81 -7.40
N LYS A 23 9.60 7.83 -6.67
CA LYS A 23 10.96 7.70 -7.25
C LYS A 23 11.35 6.28 -7.63
N ARG A 24 10.84 5.26 -6.93
CA ARG A 24 11.22 3.85 -7.13
C ARG A 24 10.39 3.15 -8.20
N TYR A 25 9.10 3.47 -8.29
CA TYR A 25 8.14 2.75 -9.15
C TYR A 25 7.69 3.59 -10.36
N THR A 26 8.52 4.54 -10.81
CA THR A 26 8.18 5.43 -11.92
C THR A 26 8.15 4.70 -13.26
N ASP A 27 6.96 4.28 -13.70
CA ASP A 27 6.54 4.32 -15.10
C ASP A 27 5.06 4.75 -15.15
N LYS A 28 4.83 5.99 -15.64
CA LYS A 28 3.61 6.50 -16.33
C LYS A 28 2.59 7.45 -15.67
N LEU A 29 2.64 7.82 -14.39
CA LEU A 29 1.70 8.85 -13.89
C LEU A 29 2.41 9.99 -13.16
N GLN A 30 3.25 10.73 -13.90
CA GLN A 30 3.29 12.17 -13.65
C GLN A 30 2.03 12.77 -14.27
N GLU A 31 0.89 12.65 -13.59
CA GLU A 31 -0.12 13.69 -13.76
C GLU A 31 0.54 14.98 -13.29
N SER A 32 0.80 15.88 -14.23
CA SER A 32 1.27 17.22 -13.93
C SER A 32 0.19 17.91 -13.10
N TYR A 33 0.34 17.88 -11.78
CA TYR A 33 -0.51 18.67 -10.92
C TYR A 33 -0.31 20.14 -11.31
N PRO A 34 -1.38 20.93 -11.44
CA PRO A 34 -1.27 22.28 -11.97
C PRO A 34 -0.23 23.12 -11.22
N GLU A 35 0.59 23.87 -11.97
CA GLU A 35 1.60 24.81 -11.44
C GLU A 35 1.01 25.99 -10.63
N HIS A 36 -0.32 26.04 -10.45
CA HIS A 36 -1.00 27.15 -9.79
C HIS A 36 -1.43 26.82 -8.36
N GLU A 37 -1.29 27.80 -7.47
CA GLU A 37 -1.81 27.76 -6.11
C GLU A 37 -3.29 27.39 -6.12
N VAL A 38 -3.64 26.27 -5.47
CA VAL A 38 -5.03 25.88 -5.35
C VAL A 38 -5.63 26.50 -4.09
N SER A 39 -6.70 27.28 -4.29
CA SER A 39 -7.42 27.97 -3.23
C SER A 39 -8.65 27.16 -2.86
N TYR A 40 -8.52 26.24 -1.92
CA TYR A 40 -9.66 25.53 -1.33
C TYR A 40 -9.97 26.09 0.06
N ASP A 41 -11.26 26.27 0.36
CA ASP A 41 -11.72 26.50 1.73
C ASP A 41 -11.74 25.18 2.50
N LEU A 42 -11.16 25.12 3.69
CA LEU A 42 -11.00 23.88 4.47
C LEU A 42 -12.23 23.58 5.35
N ASP A 43 -13.34 24.26 5.11
CA ASP A 43 -14.55 24.23 5.92
C ASP A 43 -15.45 22.99 5.70
N ASN A 44 -15.08 22.15 4.72
CA ASN A 44 -15.78 20.92 4.37
C ASN A 44 -14.81 19.73 4.21
N PRO A 45 -15.29 18.49 4.40
CA PRO A 45 -14.45 17.29 4.36
C PRO A 45 -13.77 17.06 3.02
N GLU A 46 -14.45 17.31 1.89
CA GLU A 46 -13.90 17.06 0.55
C GLU A 46 -12.64 17.91 0.30
N ASN A 47 -12.73 19.22 0.58
CA ASN A 47 -11.60 20.12 0.43
C ASN A 47 -10.47 19.82 1.41
N LEU A 48 -10.79 19.40 2.65
CA LEU A 48 -9.77 18.98 3.61
C LEU A 48 -9.03 17.72 3.13
N CYS A 49 -9.75 16.73 2.60
CA CYS A 49 -9.17 15.53 2.01
C CYS A 49 -8.26 15.89 0.82
N VAL A 50 -8.70 16.77 -0.08
CA VAL A 50 -7.87 17.25 -1.19
C VAL A 50 -6.59 17.93 -0.68
N ALA A 51 -6.68 18.83 0.30
CA ALA A 51 -5.51 19.51 0.86
C ALA A 51 -4.50 18.55 1.52
N ILE A 52 -5.00 17.51 2.20
CA ILE A 52 -4.15 16.46 2.79
C ILE A 52 -3.48 15.63 1.69
N THR A 53 -4.23 15.21 0.67
CA THR A 53 -3.69 14.44 -0.46
C THR A 53 -2.66 15.25 -1.26
N ASP A 54 -2.92 16.53 -1.55
CA ASP A 54 -2.01 17.43 -2.25
C ASP A 54 -0.68 17.58 -1.50
N TYR A 55 -0.76 17.68 -0.17
CA TYR A 55 0.42 17.74 0.67
C TYR A 55 1.20 16.43 0.65
N ILE A 56 0.52 15.28 0.75
CA ILE A 56 1.18 13.96 0.76
C ILE A 56 1.81 13.64 -0.60
N CYS A 57 1.10 13.89 -1.70
CA CYS A 57 1.53 13.53 -3.04
C CYS A 57 2.53 14.53 -3.65
N TYR A 58 2.35 15.83 -3.39
CA TYR A 58 3.09 16.88 -4.09
C TYR A 58 3.80 17.86 -3.15
N GLY A 59 3.58 17.77 -1.84
CA GLY A 59 4.11 18.74 -0.88
C GLY A 59 3.46 20.12 -0.98
N ILE A 60 2.30 20.22 -1.64
CA ILE A 60 1.58 21.47 -1.88
C ILE A 60 0.58 21.70 -0.75
N LEU A 61 0.50 22.94 -0.28
CA LEU A 61 -0.53 23.39 0.67
C LEU A 61 -1.45 24.39 -0.03
N PRO A 62 -2.72 24.52 0.41
CA PRO A 62 -3.59 25.58 -0.09
C PRO A 62 -2.98 26.96 0.14
N LYS A 63 -3.35 27.91 -0.72
CA LYS A 63 -2.82 29.28 -0.65
C LYS A 63 -2.94 29.87 0.76
N ASP A 64 -1.85 30.44 1.25
CA ASP A 64 -1.74 31.06 2.58
C ASP A 64 -2.07 30.13 3.76
N LYS A 65 -2.03 28.80 3.56
CA LYS A 65 -2.24 27.79 4.61
C LYS A 65 -0.97 27.06 5.01
N THR A 66 -0.99 26.57 6.24
CA THR A 66 0.05 25.76 6.86
C THR A 66 -0.53 24.40 7.29
N LEU A 67 0.34 23.46 7.68
CA LEU A 67 -0.10 22.21 8.30
C LEU A 67 -0.88 22.45 9.61
N ASP A 68 -0.64 23.59 10.27
CA ASP A 68 -1.42 23.99 11.45
C ASP A 68 -2.86 24.34 11.07
N ASP A 69 -3.07 25.01 9.93
CA ASP A 69 -4.41 25.31 9.43
C ASP A 69 -5.17 24.04 9.03
N ILE A 70 -4.48 23.07 8.39
CA ILE A 70 -5.04 21.75 8.07
C ILE A 70 -5.45 21.03 9.36
N TRP A 71 -4.60 21.07 10.40
CA TRP A 71 -4.93 20.49 11.70
C TRP A 71 -6.18 21.12 12.33
N VAL A 72 -6.28 22.44 12.32
CA VAL A 72 -7.44 23.16 12.87
C VAL A 72 -8.72 22.78 12.11
N ALA A 73 -8.66 22.72 10.79
CA ALA A 73 -9.77 22.28 9.95
C ALA A 73 -10.19 20.83 10.25
N PHE A 74 -9.22 19.92 10.32
CA PHE A 74 -9.44 18.51 10.68
C PHE A 74 -10.13 18.37 12.03
N GLN A 75 -9.63 19.03 13.08
CA GLN A 75 -10.27 18.98 14.39
C GLN A 75 -11.69 19.56 14.40
N THR A 76 -11.92 20.62 13.61
CA THR A 76 -13.23 21.28 13.52
C THR A 76 -14.26 20.35 12.87
N LEU A 77 -13.89 19.73 11.75
CA LEU A 77 -14.74 18.79 11.02
C LEU A 77 -14.96 17.49 11.81
N ALA A 78 -13.90 16.92 12.38
CA ALA A 78 -13.99 15.74 13.22
C ALA A 78 -14.98 15.91 14.38
N LYS A 79 -14.98 17.08 15.03
CA LYS A 79 -15.96 17.41 16.09
C LYS A 79 -17.36 17.62 15.53
N LYS A 80 -17.49 18.32 14.40
CA LYS A 80 -18.78 18.62 13.76
C LYS A 80 -19.50 17.35 13.30
N GLU A 81 -18.74 16.39 12.78
CA GLU A 81 -19.24 15.15 12.18
C GLU A 81 -19.09 13.93 13.08
N ASN A 82 -18.58 14.11 14.30
CA ASN A 82 -18.42 13.08 15.32
C ASN A 82 -17.56 11.89 14.83
N TRP A 83 -16.45 12.19 14.15
CA TRP A 83 -15.49 11.19 13.69
C TRP A 83 -14.79 10.53 14.90
N ASP A 84 -14.72 9.20 14.89
CA ASP A 84 -13.87 8.45 15.82
C ASP A 84 -12.46 8.36 15.23
N ILE A 85 -11.49 9.05 15.86
CA ILE A 85 -10.10 9.11 15.37
C ILE A 85 -9.20 8.59 16.49
N PRO A 86 -8.99 7.27 16.55
CA PRO A 86 -8.16 6.67 17.57
C PRO A 86 -6.70 7.13 17.42
N ASP A 87 -6.17 7.03 16.19
CA ASP A 87 -4.87 7.47 15.71
C ASP A 87 -4.96 7.67 14.18
N MET A 88 -4.06 8.43 13.56
CA MET A 88 -3.93 8.52 12.09
C MET A 88 -2.71 7.68 11.68
N LYS A 89 -2.89 6.63 10.89
CA LYS A 89 -1.81 5.75 10.44
C LYS A 89 -1.36 6.11 9.03
N VAL A 90 -0.11 5.81 8.73
CA VAL A 90 0.40 5.92 7.35
C VAL A 90 -0.07 4.70 6.57
N SER A 91 -0.63 4.93 5.39
CA SER A 91 -1.10 3.88 4.49
C SER A 91 -0.10 3.61 3.36
N TYR A 92 -0.29 2.48 2.71
CA TYR A 92 0.36 2.12 1.45
C TYR A 92 -0.72 1.66 0.48
N ASP A 93 -0.79 2.29 -0.70
CA ASP A 93 -1.75 1.89 -1.72
C ASP A 93 -1.45 0.46 -2.15
N SER A 94 -2.38 -0.43 -1.80
CA SER A 94 -2.25 -1.87 -2.00
C SER A 94 -3.37 -2.39 -2.87
N LYS A 95 -4.09 -1.53 -3.59
CA LYS A 95 -5.27 -1.94 -4.32
C LYS A 95 -4.97 -3.05 -5.34
N GLU A 96 -3.92 -2.88 -6.14
CA GLU A 96 -3.48 -3.91 -7.10
C GLU A 96 -3.08 -5.20 -6.39
N LEU A 97 -2.29 -5.09 -5.31
CA LEU A 97 -1.85 -6.27 -4.54
C LEU A 97 -3.00 -7.00 -3.82
N ILE A 98 -4.06 -6.28 -3.46
CA ILE A 98 -5.31 -6.84 -2.93
C ILE A 98 -6.07 -7.59 -4.03
N GLU A 99 -6.18 -7.01 -5.21
CA GLU A 99 -6.83 -7.63 -6.37
C GLU A 99 -6.10 -8.94 -6.75
N ASP A 100 -4.77 -8.92 -6.85
CA ASP A 100 -3.94 -10.11 -7.10
C ASP A 100 -4.16 -11.19 -6.02
N CYS A 101 -4.19 -10.79 -4.74
CA CYS A 101 -4.39 -11.70 -3.63
C CYS A 101 -5.77 -12.38 -3.67
N LEU A 102 -6.82 -11.63 -4.05
CA LEU A 102 -8.18 -12.17 -4.21
C LEU A 102 -8.27 -13.15 -5.38
N ASP A 103 -7.61 -12.85 -6.49
CA ASP A 103 -7.55 -13.74 -7.65
C ASP A 103 -6.83 -15.06 -7.29
N ASP A 104 -5.70 -14.98 -6.60
CA ASP A 104 -4.98 -16.15 -6.10
C ASP A 104 -5.81 -16.95 -5.08
N MET A 105 -6.55 -16.28 -4.19
CA MET A 105 -7.47 -16.96 -3.26
C MET A 105 -8.56 -17.72 -4.01
N SER A 106 -9.09 -17.16 -5.10
CA SER A 106 -10.09 -17.84 -5.93
C SER A 106 -9.52 -19.09 -6.64
N LEU A 107 -8.22 -19.12 -6.92
CA LEU A 107 -7.56 -20.21 -7.62
C LEU A 107 -7.06 -21.30 -6.67
N PHE A 108 -6.43 -20.91 -5.56
CA PHE A 108 -5.67 -21.80 -4.69
C PHE A 108 -6.30 -22.01 -3.31
N GLY A 109 -7.28 -21.18 -2.94
CA GLY A 109 -7.94 -21.21 -1.64
C GLY A 109 -7.32 -20.27 -0.61
N GLU A 110 -8.10 -19.92 0.40
CA GLU A 110 -7.76 -18.94 1.43
C GLU A 110 -6.57 -19.36 2.32
N ASP A 111 -6.35 -20.67 2.45
CA ASP A 111 -5.30 -21.30 3.26
C ASP A 111 -3.99 -21.52 2.50
N PHE A 112 -3.93 -21.18 1.21
CA PHE A 112 -2.70 -21.24 0.42
C PHE A 112 -1.59 -20.39 1.06
N MET A 113 -0.39 -20.96 1.13
CA MET A 113 0.73 -20.36 1.86
C MET A 113 1.61 -19.52 0.94
N VAL A 114 1.90 -18.29 1.37
CA VAL A 114 2.74 -17.31 0.67
C VAL A 114 3.80 -16.73 1.60
N PHE A 115 4.87 -16.21 1.00
CA PHE A 115 5.81 -15.33 1.67
C PHE A 115 5.46 -13.88 1.33
N ALA A 116 4.99 -13.13 2.32
CA ALA A 116 4.84 -11.69 2.19
C ALA A 116 6.21 -11.01 2.22
N LYS A 117 6.46 -10.09 1.29
CA LYS A 117 7.70 -9.33 1.15
C LYS A 117 7.52 -7.93 1.72
N TYR A 118 8.32 -7.62 2.75
CA TYR A 118 8.26 -6.35 3.45
C TYR A 118 9.33 -5.39 2.97
N GLN A 119 8.97 -4.12 2.89
CA GLN A 119 9.89 -3.03 2.63
C GLN A 119 9.75 -1.94 3.68
N SER A 120 10.89 -1.56 4.25
CA SER A 120 11.00 -0.46 5.21
C SER A 120 11.13 0.88 4.50
N PHE A 121 10.41 1.88 5.00
CA PHE A 121 10.42 3.27 4.51
C PHE A 121 10.64 4.23 5.68
N TYR A 122 10.96 5.50 5.38
CA TYR A 122 11.20 6.55 6.36
C TYR A 122 12.18 6.09 7.46
N ASN A 123 13.45 5.88 7.09
CA ASN A 123 14.50 5.45 8.01
C ASN A 123 14.13 4.22 8.88
N ASN A 124 13.42 3.25 8.30
CA ASN A 124 12.92 2.04 8.98
C ASN A 124 11.88 2.26 10.08
N SER A 125 11.19 3.41 10.09
CA SER A 125 10.12 3.66 11.05
C SER A 125 8.76 3.09 10.64
N CYS A 126 8.61 2.75 9.35
CA CYS A 126 7.39 2.20 8.78
C CYS A 126 7.77 1.04 7.86
N GLU A 127 6.95 -0.01 7.84
CA GLU A 127 7.19 -1.17 6.98
C GLU A 127 5.87 -1.64 6.38
N PHE A 128 5.86 -1.87 5.06
CA PHE A 128 4.68 -2.29 4.30
C PHE A 128 4.96 -3.56 3.54
N ILE A 129 3.90 -4.32 3.28
CA ILE A 129 3.95 -5.43 2.33
C ILE A 129 3.87 -4.83 0.94
N VAL A 130 4.90 -5.05 0.13
CA VAL A 130 5.01 -4.49 -1.23
C VAL A 130 4.86 -5.55 -2.32
N ASP A 131 4.84 -6.82 -1.94
CA ASP A 131 4.79 -7.96 -2.85
C ASP A 131 4.54 -9.26 -2.04
N TYR A 132 4.22 -10.35 -2.72
CA TYR A 132 4.20 -11.69 -2.13
C TYR A 132 4.45 -12.77 -3.19
N VAL A 133 4.95 -13.93 -2.76
CA VAL A 133 5.20 -15.07 -3.66
C VAL A 133 4.75 -16.38 -3.02
N ALA A 134 4.45 -17.39 -3.84
CA ALA A 134 4.12 -18.73 -3.36
C ALA A 134 5.20 -19.28 -2.41
N ALA A 135 4.78 -19.80 -1.25
CA ALA A 135 5.72 -20.31 -0.25
C ALA A 135 6.08 -21.77 -0.46
N ASP A 136 5.19 -22.52 -1.09
CA ASP A 136 5.35 -23.94 -1.31
C ASP A 136 5.78 -24.19 -2.75
N ARG A 137 6.77 -25.07 -2.91
CA ARG A 137 7.32 -25.42 -4.21
C ARG A 137 6.25 -26.19 -5.01
N PRO A 138 6.04 -25.86 -6.29
CA PRO A 138 5.06 -26.55 -7.10
C PRO A 138 5.37 -28.04 -7.22
N THR A 139 4.32 -28.84 -7.25
CA THR A 139 4.40 -30.30 -7.41
C THR A 139 3.91 -30.70 -8.80
N ARG A 140 4.37 -31.86 -9.27
CA ARG A 140 3.94 -32.38 -10.59
C ARG A 140 2.45 -32.73 -10.62
N GLU A 141 1.84 -32.96 -9.47
CA GLU A 141 0.42 -33.33 -9.33
C GLU A 141 -0.52 -32.15 -9.56
N GLU A 142 -0.01 -30.91 -9.48
CA GLU A 142 -0.75 -29.68 -9.75
C GLU A 142 -1.01 -29.44 -11.25
N ILE A 143 -0.40 -30.24 -12.12
CA ILE A 143 -0.48 -30.06 -13.58
C ILE A 143 -1.42 -31.09 -14.17
N ILE A 144 -2.49 -30.59 -14.79
CA ILE A 144 -3.49 -31.40 -15.48
C ILE A 144 -3.46 -31.02 -16.97
N GLY A 145 -2.51 -31.56 -17.72
CA GLY A 145 -2.48 -31.47 -19.18
C GLY A 145 -3.06 -32.70 -19.87
N PHE A 146 -3.20 -32.60 -21.19
CA PHE A 146 -3.74 -33.69 -22.03
C PHE A 146 -2.68 -34.72 -22.43
N ASN A 147 -1.39 -34.40 -22.27
CA ASN A 147 -0.27 -35.30 -22.54
C ASN A 147 0.99 -34.93 -21.72
N ALA A 148 1.89 -35.90 -21.57
CA ALA A 148 3.07 -35.81 -20.70
C ALA A 148 4.15 -34.79 -21.14
N ILE A 149 4.16 -34.35 -22.40
CA ILE A 149 5.12 -33.34 -22.88
C ILE A 149 4.65 -31.95 -22.42
N ASP A 150 3.36 -31.65 -22.62
CA ASP A 150 2.75 -30.41 -22.17
C ASP A 150 2.79 -30.30 -20.63
N ASP A 151 2.64 -31.43 -19.94
CA ASP A 151 2.77 -31.51 -18.47
C ASP A 151 4.18 -31.14 -17.98
N GLU A 152 5.23 -31.56 -18.69
CA GLU A 152 6.62 -31.26 -18.32
C GLU A 152 6.95 -29.78 -18.57
N GLU A 153 6.54 -29.21 -19.70
CA GLU A 153 6.77 -27.80 -20.00
C GLU A 153 6.05 -26.90 -18.98
N GLY A 154 4.80 -27.23 -18.63
CA GLY A 154 4.06 -26.54 -17.56
C GLY A 154 4.78 -26.62 -16.21
N TYR A 155 5.32 -27.78 -15.86
CA TYR A 155 6.05 -27.97 -14.61
C TYR A 155 7.31 -27.14 -14.53
N GLN A 156 8.09 -27.10 -15.62
CA GLN A 156 9.31 -26.32 -15.66
C GLN A 156 9.02 -24.81 -15.62
N ALA A 157 7.91 -24.36 -16.23
CA ALA A 157 7.46 -22.97 -16.14
C ALA A 157 7.09 -22.58 -14.69
N MET A 158 6.22 -23.34 -14.04
CA MET A 158 5.85 -23.10 -12.63
C MET A 158 7.06 -23.13 -11.70
N LEU A 159 7.98 -24.10 -11.91
CA LEU A 159 9.19 -24.20 -11.11
C LEU A 159 10.12 -23.00 -11.32
N LYS A 160 10.20 -22.49 -12.55
CA LYS A 160 10.98 -21.29 -12.87
C LYS A 160 10.39 -20.07 -12.15
N GLU A 161 9.08 -19.84 -12.26
CA GLU A 161 8.38 -18.73 -11.60
C GLU A 161 8.55 -18.80 -10.08
N TYR A 162 8.37 -19.98 -9.49
CA TYR A 162 8.63 -20.20 -8.05
C TYR A 162 10.07 -19.81 -7.67
N ASN A 163 11.07 -20.29 -8.42
CA ASN A 163 12.47 -19.98 -8.11
C ASN A 163 12.78 -18.48 -8.27
N GLU A 164 12.26 -17.83 -9.31
CA GLU A 164 12.39 -16.39 -9.52
C GLU A 164 11.73 -15.60 -8.39
N GLY A 165 10.54 -16.03 -7.96
CA GLY A 165 9.83 -15.49 -6.79
C GLY A 165 10.66 -15.59 -5.52
N ILE A 166 11.16 -16.79 -5.18
CA ILE A 166 12.02 -17.01 -3.99
C ILE A 166 13.31 -16.18 -4.05
N GLU A 167 13.94 -16.07 -5.23
CA GLU A 167 15.13 -15.25 -5.41
C GLU A 167 14.83 -13.74 -5.22
N SER A 168 13.65 -13.27 -5.64
CA SER A 168 13.23 -11.87 -5.46
C SER A 168 13.08 -11.44 -4.00
N LEU A 169 12.97 -12.40 -3.07
CA LEU A 169 12.89 -12.16 -1.64
C LEU A 169 14.25 -11.83 -0.99
N LYS A 170 15.37 -12.09 -1.68
CA LYS A 170 16.71 -11.88 -1.10
C LYS A 170 16.93 -10.41 -0.73
N GLY A 171 17.34 -10.19 0.52
CA GLY A 171 17.58 -8.85 1.06
C GLY A 171 16.34 -8.15 1.60
N TYR A 172 15.16 -8.77 1.51
CA TYR A 172 13.92 -8.29 2.12
C TYR A 172 13.62 -9.05 3.41
N ARG A 173 12.91 -8.39 4.33
CA ARG A 173 12.23 -9.10 5.41
C ARG A 173 11.05 -9.86 4.80
N THR A 174 10.87 -11.11 5.19
CA THR A 174 9.75 -11.93 4.73
C THR A 174 9.02 -12.58 5.88
N GLU A 175 7.73 -12.88 5.66
CA GLU A 175 6.90 -13.60 6.63
C GLU A 175 6.02 -14.61 5.90
N LYS A 176 6.06 -15.87 6.34
CA LYS A 176 5.19 -16.93 5.81
C LYS A 176 3.79 -16.79 6.43
N MET A 177 2.76 -16.71 5.61
CA MET A 177 1.36 -16.60 6.05
C MET A 177 0.40 -17.20 5.00
N THR A 178 -0.87 -17.35 5.37
CA THR A 178 -1.92 -17.71 4.40
C THR A 178 -2.33 -16.51 3.57
N LEU A 179 -2.93 -16.72 2.40
CA LEU A 179 -3.53 -15.64 1.61
C LEU A 179 -4.59 -14.87 2.41
N GLN A 180 -5.42 -15.53 3.22
CA GLN A 180 -6.37 -14.83 4.08
C GLN A 180 -5.70 -13.88 5.09
N ALA A 181 -4.57 -14.31 5.68
CA ALA A 181 -3.82 -13.48 6.61
C ALA A 181 -3.11 -12.32 5.88
N LEU A 182 -2.66 -12.56 4.65
CA LEU A 182 -2.11 -11.52 3.77
C LEU A 182 -3.17 -10.47 3.44
N LEU A 183 -4.33 -10.87 2.91
CA LEU A 183 -5.43 -9.99 2.56
C LEU A 183 -5.81 -9.06 3.73
N ASN A 184 -5.98 -9.61 4.93
CA ASN A 184 -6.29 -8.83 6.12
C ASN A 184 -5.23 -7.75 6.41
N ARG A 185 -3.95 -8.00 6.14
CA ARG A 185 -2.87 -7.00 6.30
C ARG A 185 -2.85 -6.00 5.17
N LEU A 186 -3.11 -6.43 3.94
CA LEU A 186 -3.20 -5.56 2.78
C LEU A 186 -4.36 -4.55 2.91
N GLU A 187 -5.54 -5.01 3.35
CA GLU A 187 -6.68 -4.13 3.63
C GLU A 187 -6.38 -3.14 4.76
N GLN A 188 -5.69 -3.58 5.82
CA GLN A 188 -5.27 -2.71 6.91
C GLN A 188 -4.27 -1.65 6.45
N GLN A 189 -3.26 -2.01 5.66
CA GLN A 189 -2.28 -1.04 5.17
C GLN A 189 -2.86 -0.11 4.10
N ASN A 190 -3.89 -0.55 3.37
CA ASN A 190 -4.60 0.25 2.36
C ASN A 190 -5.59 1.27 2.98
N THR A 191 -5.79 1.24 4.29
CA THR A 191 -6.71 2.15 4.99
C THR A 191 -5.96 3.32 5.62
N ILE A 192 -6.32 4.57 5.26
CA ILE A 192 -5.78 5.80 5.89
C ILE A 192 -6.61 6.17 7.12
N PHE A 193 -6.61 5.39 8.21
CA PHE A 193 -7.13 5.83 9.52
C PHE A 193 -6.40 5.13 10.67
#